data_AF-A0AAW2K9A6-F1
#
_entry.id   AF-A0AAW2K9A6-F1
#
_cell.length_a   1.000
_cell.length_b   1.000
_cell.length_c   1.000
_cell.angle_alpha   90.00
_cell.angle_beta   90.00
_cell.angle_gamma   90.00
#
_symmetry.space_group_name_H-M   'P 1'
#
loop_
_entity.id
_entity.type
_entity.pdbx_description
1 polymer ?
#
loop_
_entity_poly.entity_id
_entity_poly.type
_entity_poly.pdbx_seq_one_letter_code
_entity_poly.pdbx_strand_id
1 'polypeptide(L)'
;MQCVEESASDRPTMSEIVKSLETILQNDGINTNTTSASSSATEFGAAKDAPRHPYNDSLPRKDANESDAFDYSYGYTLPAKVEPK
;
A
#
# COMPACT_ATOMS: atom_id res chain seq x y z
N MET A 1 5.33 -10.21 -14.53
CA MET A 1 4.34 -9.11 -14.64
C MET A 1 5.14 -7.88 -14.25
N GLN A 2 5.57 -7.03 -15.19
CA GLN A 2 6.67 -6.07 -14.97
C GLN A 2 6.50 -5.14 -13.77
N CYS A 3 5.27 -4.80 -13.39
CA CYS A 3 4.98 -3.96 -12.22
C CYS A 3 5.10 -4.68 -10.86
N VAL A 4 5.30 -5.99 -10.82
CA VAL A 4 5.40 -6.80 -9.59
C VAL A 4 6.71 -7.59 -9.51
N GLU A 5 7.75 -7.17 -10.22
CA GLU A 5 9.06 -7.80 -10.14
C GLU A 5 9.70 -7.57 -8.76
N GLU A 6 10.47 -8.54 -8.27
CA GLU A 6 11.05 -8.56 -6.92
C GLU A 6 12.07 -7.43 -6.72
N SER A 7 12.84 -7.16 -7.76
CA SER A 7 13.79 -6.06 -7.90
C SER A 7 13.08 -4.75 -8.26
N ALA A 8 13.38 -3.67 -7.52
CA ALA A 8 12.87 -2.34 -7.82
C ALA A 8 13.33 -1.82 -9.19
N SER A 9 14.53 -2.22 -9.62
CA SER A 9 15.14 -1.84 -10.91
C SER A 9 14.38 -2.39 -12.12
N ASP A 10 13.71 -3.53 -11.96
CA ASP A 10 13.01 -4.20 -13.06
C ASP A 10 11.53 -3.74 -13.15
N ARG A 11 11.08 -2.93 -12.18
CA ARG A 11 9.78 -2.27 -12.24
C ARG A 11 9.90 -1.03 -13.12
N PRO A 12 9.05 -0.87 -14.15
CA PRO A 12 9.09 0.30 -14.99
C PRO A 12 8.78 1.54 -14.18
N THR A 13 9.47 2.63 -14.49
CA THR A 13 9.19 3.93 -13.91
C THR A 13 7.82 4.42 -14.39
N MET A 14 7.17 5.28 -13.60
CA MET A 14 5.91 5.89 -14.03
C MET A 14 6.03 6.65 -15.35
N SER A 15 7.22 7.17 -15.69
CA SER A 15 7.43 7.83 -16.99
C SER A 15 7.32 6.86 -18.17
N GLU A 16 7.80 5.63 -18.00
CA GLU A 16 7.77 4.59 -19.05
C GLU A 16 6.37 4.04 -19.23
N ILE A 17 5.63 3.86 -18.12
CA ILE A 17 4.23 3.46 -18.13
C ILE A 17 3.36 4.52 -18.83
N VAL A 18 3.58 5.81 -18.53
CA VAL A 18 2.82 6.88 -19.18
C VAL A 18 3.11 6.91 -20.69
N LYS A 19 4.37 6.80 -21.10
CA LYS A 19 4.74 6.75 -22.52
C LYS A 19 4.12 5.57 -23.26
N SER A 20 4.12 4.38 -22.65
CA SER A 20 3.54 3.20 -23.29
C SER A 20 2.02 3.35 -23.46
N LEU A 21 1.33 3.88 -22.46
CA LEU A 21 -0.10 4.18 -22.55
C LEU A 21 -0.40 5.25 -23.60
N GLU A 22 0.36 6.34 -23.63
CA GLU A 22 0.20 7.39 -24.63
C GLU A 22 0.43 6.87 -26.05
N THR A 23 1.44 6.00 -26.24
CA THR A 23 1.73 5.38 -27.54
C THR A 23 0.57 4.51 -28.03
N ILE A 24 -0.04 3.71 -27.15
CA ILE A 24 -1.19 2.88 -27.49
C ILE A 24 -2.37 3.78 -27.91
N LEU A 25 -2.66 4.82 -27.13
CA LEU A 25 -3.75 5.74 -27.42
C LEU A 25 -3.55 6.50 -28.74
N GLN A 26 -2.31 6.93 -29.03
CA GLN A 26 -1.97 7.56 -30.32
C GLN A 26 -2.13 6.58 -31.49
N ASN A 27 -1.70 5.32 -31.33
CA ASN A 27 -1.84 4.29 -32.36
C ASN A 27 -3.32 3.97 -32.65
N ASP A 28 -4.16 4.02 -31.63
CA ASP A 28 -5.61 3.82 -31.74
C ASP A 28 -6.37 5.07 -32.24
N GLY A 29 -5.65 6.17 -32.52
CA GLY A 29 -6.24 7.43 -32.99
C GLY A 29 -7.03 8.20 -31.92
N ILE A 30 -6.83 7.88 -30.64
CA ILE A 30 -7.49 8.52 -29.52
C ILE A 30 -6.74 9.82 -29.19
N ASN A 31 -7.45 10.95 -29.23
CA ASN A 31 -6.87 12.22 -28.82
C ASN A 31 -6.71 12.28 -27.29
N THR A 32 -5.47 12.45 -26.83
CA THR A 32 -5.14 12.49 -25.39
C THR A 32 -5.19 13.90 -24.79
N ASN A 33 -5.48 14.92 -25.59
CA ASN A 33 -5.49 16.34 -25.19
C ASN A 33 -6.48 16.64 -24.05
N THR A 34 -7.54 15.85 -23.90
CA THR A 34 -8.65 16.11 -22.96
C THR A 34 -8.70 15.19 -21.75
N THR A 35 -7.85 14.16 -21.68
CA THR A 35 -7.95 13.11 -20.64
C THR A 35 -6.76 13.16 -19.69
N SER A 36 -6.60 14.29 -18.98
CA SER A 36 -5.62 14.47 -17.88
C SER A 36 -6.27 14.40 -16.50
N ALA A 37 -7.38 13.68 -16.36
CA ALA A 37 -8.00 13.48 -15.07
C ALA A 37 -7.18 12.46 -14.26
N SER A 38 -6.32 12.95 -13.35
CA SER A 38 -5.79 12.11 -12.26
C SER A 38 -6.98 11.61 -11.43
N SER A 39 -7.36 10.34 -11.60
CA SER A 39 -8.24 9.64 -10.65
C SER A 39 -7.43 9.22 -9.43
N SER A 40 -6.94 10.20 -8.68
CA SER A 40 -6.49 10.01 -7.30
C SER A 40 -7.50 10.65 -6.36
N ALA A 41 -8.77 10.29 -6.52
CA ALA A 41 -9.80 10.63 -5.55
C ALA A 41 -9.62 9.72 -4.33
N THR A 42 -8.75 10.11 -3.40
CA THR A 42 -8.87 9.65 -2.02
C THR A 42 -10.01 10.44 -1.37
N GLU A 43 -11.25 10.24 -1.83
CA GLU A 43 -12.43 10.73 -1.13
C GLU A 43 -12.68 9.82 0.08
N PHE A 44 -11.73 9.82 1.03
CA PHE A 44 -11.99 9.48 2.42
C PHE A 44 -12.57 10.72 3.12
N GLY A 45 -13.56 11.35 2.47
CA GLY A 45 -14.44 12.29 3.14
C GLY A 45 -15.39 11.47 3.98
N ALA A 46 -15.29 11.55 5.30
CA ALA A 46 -16.29 11.03 6.21
C ALA A 46 -17.61 11.77 5.99
N ALA A 47 -18.34 11.43 4.92
CA ALA A 47 -19.74 11.75 4.80
C ALA A 47 -20.42 11.15 6.03
N LYS A 48 -21.23 11.95 6.72
CA LYS A 48 -21.91 11.53 7.96
C LYS A 48 -22.82 10.30 7.78
N ASP A 49 -23.03 9.86 6.55
CA ASP A 49 -23.80 8.67 6.14
C ASP A 49 -22.97 7.59 5.41
N ALA A 50 -21.64 7.67 5.40
CA ALA A 50 -20.82 6.57 4.89
C ALA A 50 -20.91 5.35 5.82
N PRO A 51 -20.95 4.11 5.28
CA PRO A 51 -20.94 2.90 6.11
C PRO A 51 -19.74 2.95 7.04
N ARG A 52 -19.98 2.91 8.36
CA ARG A 52 -18.91 2.94 9.36
C ARG A 52 -17.92 1.82 9.03
N HIS A 53 -16.69 2.22 8.72
CA HIS A 53 -15.62 1.28 8.49
C HIS A 53 -15.42 0.45 9.76
N PRO A 54 -15.34 -0.89 9.70
CA PRO A 54 -15.28 -1.76 10.89
C PRO A 54 -14.15 -1.46 11.88
N TYR A 55 -13.17 -0.65 11.48
CA TYR A 55 -12.02 -0.25 12.29
C TYR A 55 -12.12 1.20 12.84
N ASN A 56 -13.23 1.90 12.59
CA ASN A 56 -13.44 3.29 13.03
C ASN A 56 -14.17 3.40 14.37
N ASP A 57 -14.65 2.27 14.91
CA ASP A 57 -15.07 2.23 16.31
C ASP A 57 -13.81 2.31 17.16
N SER A 58 -13.69 3.43 17.90
CA SER A 58 -12.67 3.59 18.91
C SER A 58 -12.76 2.39 19.86
N LEU A 59 -11.83 1.45 19.70
CA LEU A 59 -11.65 0.35 20.63
C LEU A 59 -11.64 0.95 22.04
N PRO A 60 -12.29 0.31 23.03
CA PRO A 60 -12.15 0.75 24.40
C PRO A 60 -10.66 0.84 24.67
N ARG A 61 -10.16 2.04 25.02
CA ARG A 61 -8.78 2.17 25.48
C ARG A 61 -8.68 1.25 26.68
N LYS A 62 -8.12 0.08 26.47
CA LYS A 62 -7.68 -0.79 27.54
C LYS A 62 -6.61 0.00 28.24
N ASP A 63 -6.93 0.45 29.45
CA ASP A 63 -6.03 1.19 30.31
C ASP A 63 -4.65 0.55 30.25
N ALA A 64 -3.65 1.39 29.99
CA ALA A 64 -2.28 0.98 29.85
C ALA A 64 -1.84 0.21 31.09
N ASN A 65 -1.83 -1.12 30.99
CA ASN A 65 -0.90 -1.94 31.72
C ASN A 65 0.06 -2.53 30.68
N GLU A 66 1.15 -1.80 30.56
CA GLU A 66 2.34 -2.10 29.79
C GLU A 66 3.00 -3.36 30.32
N SER A 67 2.79 -4.48 29.66
CA SER A 67 3.73 -5.61 29.53
C SER A 67 3.01 -6.72 28.77
N ASP A 68 3.27 -6.79 27.47
CA ASP A 68 3.41 -8.05 26.72
C ASP A 68 3.76 -7.66 25.28
N ALA A 69 5.00 -7.20 25.16
CA ALA A 69 5.63 -6.89 23.90
C ALA A 69 5.91 -8.21 23.16
N PHE A 70 5.26 -8.36 21.99
CA PHE A 70 5.56 -9.34 20.95
C PHE A 70 5.28 -10.81 21.28
N ASP A 71 3.99 -11.18 21.29
CA ASP A 71 3.59 -12.59 21.14
C ASP A 71 3.67 -13.00 19.66
N TYR A 72 4.90 -13.08 19.13
CA TYR A 72 5.17 -13.63 17.81
C TYR A 72 5.05 -15.16 17.90
N SER A 73 3.87 -15.67 17.58
CA SER A 73 3.63 -17.09 17.36
C SER A 73 4.42 -17.58 16.15
N TYR A 74 5.69 -17.93 16.36
CA TYR A 74 6.46 -18.74 15.43
C TYR A 74 7.09 -19.87 16.25
N GLY A 75 6.59 -21.08 16.05
CA GLY A 75 6.89 -22.27 16.86
C GLY A 75 8.31 -22.82 16.73
N TYR A 76 9.34 -21.99 16.96
CA TYR A 76 10.73 -22.41 17.13
C TYR A 76 11.41 -21.50 18.17
N THR A 77 11.68 -22.06 19.35
CA THR A 77 12.47 -21.40 20.40
C THR A 77 13.96 -21.50 20.05
N LEU A 78 14.57 -20.39 19.62
CA LEU A 78 16.02 -20.31 19.49
C LEU A 78 16.64 -19.97 20.85
N PRO A 79 17.59 -20.76 21.39
CA PRO A 79 18.23 -20.46 22.65
C PRO A 79 19.17 -19.25 22.50
N ALA A 80 18.81 -18.14 23.15
CA ALA A 80 19.66 -16.96 23.22
C ALA A 80 20.81 -17.16 24.22
N LYS A 81 21.92 -17.77 23.77
CA LYS A 81 23.22 -17.60 24.41
C LYS A 81 24.28 -17.34 23.35
N VAL A 82 24.64 -16.08 23.17
CA VAL A 82 25.94 -15.70 22.61
C VAL A 82 26.60 -14.78 23.63
N GLU A 83 27.66 -15.30 24.26
CA GLU A 83 28.48 -14.58 25.24
C GLU A 83 29.70 -14.02 24.50
N PRO A 84 29.97 -12.70 24.53
CA PRO A 84 31.14 -12.12 23.86
C PRO A 84 32.42 -12.31 24.68
N LYS A 85 33.55 -12.52 24.00
CA LYS A 85 34.91 -12.41 24.56
C LYS A 85 35.44 -11.00 24.48
#